data_AF-M4SW75-F1
#
_entry.id   AF-M4SW75-F1
#
_cell.length_a   1.000
_cell.length_b   1.000
_cell.length_c   1.000
_cell.angle_alpha   90.00
_cell.angle_beta   90.00
_cell.angle_gamma   90.00
#
_symmetry.space_group_name_H-M   'P 1'
#
loop_
_entity.id
_entity.type
_entity.pdbx_description
1 polymer ?
#
loop_
_entity_poly.entity_id
_entity_poly.type
_entity_poly.pdbx_seq_one_letter_code
_entity_poly.pdbx_strand_id
1 'polypeptide(L)'
;MKATAVLFSILYVLASSTAVDLQDCTTPCACQARAEALAGHIKSRLDSATETAANNAMQALKLTAAASVADGQGVKFLAPVAAIALGTVTKDAEALKEATPTITKAIETFTAAAAHYSLVTTLTGEVEAADLDASGNSHYGDANVAAATITPKAENTCPGAKDERQISAEAAQFPPDLKFKQTDLHMAIHITCAKDSGDASDGAIVGNKIKTKASFSTSAISKNNGALSNGAFKPIATGKLLTQQTLPTTLNADAASIKAAVNKVEQVKAITDSDVFTNNGKLREYSKTKIYNLQPADKEQKAV
;
A
#
# COMPACT_ATOMS: atom_id res chain seq x y z
N MET A 1 -31.09 -48.08 -15.19
CA MET A 1 -31.20 -46.65 -14.84
C MET A 1 -29.80 -46.13 -14.59
N LYS A 2 -29.47 -45.01 -15.25
CA LYS A 2 -28.10 -44.51 -15.50
C LYS A 2 -27.51 -43.84 -14.25
N ALA A 3 -26.30 -44.24 -13.88
CA ALA A 3 -25.42 -43.46 -13.03
C ALA A 3 -24.61 -42.51 -13.92
N THR A 4 -24.86 -41.21 -13.79
CA THR A 4 -24.16 -40.17 -14.54
C THR A 4 -22.87 -39.83 -13.81
N ALA A 5 -21.74 -40.20 -14.42
CA ALA A 5 -20.41 -39.78 -13.98
C ALA A 5 -20.25 -38.27 -14.25
N VAL A 6 -20.05 -37.49 -13.19
CA VAL A 6 -19.64 -36.09 -13.29
C VAL A 6 -18.11 -36.07 -13.30
N LEU A 7 -17.54 -35.81 -14.49
CA LEU A 7 -16.14 -35.53 -14.69
C LEU A 7 -15.79 -34.20 -13.97
N PHE A 8 -15.03 -34.31 -12.88
CA PHE A 8 -14.28 -33.19 -12.31
C PHE A 8 -13.12 -32.86 -13.25
N SER A 9 -13.32 -31.90 -14.14
CA SER A 9 -12.23 -31.24 -14.85
C SER A 9 -11.48 -30.33 -13.88
N ILE A 10 -10.46 -30.88 -13.21
CA ILE A 10 -9.41 -30.09 -12.56
C ILE A 10 -8.58 -29.48 -13.69
N LEU A 11 -9.00 -28.31 -14.17
CA LEU A 11 -8.16 -27.42 -14.95
C LEU A 11 -7.12 -26.83 -13.98
N TYR A 12 -5.98 -27.51 -13.88
CA TYR A 12 -4.74 -26.89 -13.47
C TYR A 12 -4.41 -25.83 -14.53
N VAL A 13 -4.87 -24.60 -14.32
CA VAL A 13 -4.35 -23.45 -15.04
C VAL A 13 -2.93 -23.27 -14.52
N LEU A 14 -1.98 -23.88 -15.23
CA LEU A 14 -0.64 -23.32 -15.35
C LEU A 14 -0.83 -21.91 -15.89
N ALA A 15 -1.01 -20.94 -14.99
CA ALA A 15 -1.00 -19.54 -15.32
C ALA A 15 0.43 -19.21 -15.77
N SER A 16 0.68 -19.41 -17.06
CA SER A 16 1.66 -18.63 -17.79
C SER A 16 1.47 -17.19 -17.34
N SER A 17 2.49 -16.63 -16.70
CA SER A 17 2.49 -15.27 -16.16
C SER A 17 2.32 -14.27 -17.32
N THR A 18 1.10 -14.07 -17.78
CA THR A 18 0.73 -12.87 -18.50
C THR A 18 0.85 -11.76 -17.48
N ALA A 19 1.78 -10.82 -17.72
CA ALA A 19 1.93 -9.63 -16.91
C ALA A 19 0.53 -9.03 -16.71
N VAL A 20 0.07 -8.94 -15.47
CA VAL A 20 -1.20 -8.29 -15.21
C VAL A 20 -1.03 -6.82 -15.55
N ASP A 21 -1.85 -6.34 -16.48
CA ASP A 21 -1.86 -4.93 -16.83
C ASP A 21 -2.66 -4.16 -15.78
N LEU A 22 -1.94 -3.64 -14.79
CA LEU A 22 -2.52 -2.89 -13.69
C LEU A 22 -3.10 -1.57 -14.23
N GLN A 23 -4.33 -1.25 -13.86
CA GLN A 23 -4.97 0.01 -14.27
C GLN A 23 -4.48 1.19 -13.42
N ASP A 24 -4.51 2.40 -14.00
CA ASP A 24 -4.23 3.64 -13.28
C ASP A 24 -5.20 3.83 -12.11
N CYS A 25 -4.67 4.16 -10.93
CA CYS A 25 -5.52 4.69 -9.87
C CYS A 25 -5.93 6.13 -10.24
N THR A 26 -7.07 6.27 -10.89
CA THR A 26 -7.47 7.54 -11.55
C THR A 26 -7.90 8.64 -10.57
N THR A 27 -8.29 8.26 -9.35
CA THR A 27 -8.78 9.17 -8.30
C THR A 27 -7.90 9.10 -7.06
N PRO A 28 -7.82 10.20 -6.26
CA PRO A 28 -7.12 10.18 -4.97
C PRO A 28 -7.57 9.03 -4.06
N CYS A 29 -8.88 8.74 -3.99
CA CYS A 29 -9.41 7.62 -3.21
C CYS A 29 -8.92 6.24 -3.70
N ALA A 30 -8.90 6.01 -5.01
CA ALA A 30 -8.35 4.77 -5.56
C ALA A 30 -6.86 4.63 -5.22
N CYS A 31 -6.09 5.71 -5.37
CA CYS A 31 -4.66 5.67 -5.04
C CYS A 31 -4.42 5.47 -3.54
N GLN A 32 -5.23 6.07 -2.67
CA GLN A 32 -5.19 5.80 -1.23
C GLN A 32 -5.41 4.32 -0.94
N ALA A 33 -6.51 3.75 -1.44
CA ALA A 33 -6.86 2.36 -1.19
C ALA A 33 -5.78 1.38 -1.69
N ARG A 34 -5.17 1.65 -2.85
CA ARG A 34 -4.04 0.87 -3.37
C ARG A 34 -2.82 0.92 -2.45
N ALA A 35 -2.45 2.12 -2.02
CA ALA A 35 -1.30 2.31 -1.13
C ALA A 35 -1.52 1.60 0.23
N GLU A 36 -2.71 1.71 0.82
CA GLU A 36 -3.08 0.99 2.04
C GLU A 36 -3.04 -0.54 1.84
N ALA A 37 -3.55 -1.03 0.72
CA ALA A 37 -3.56 -2.46 0.42
C ALA A 37 -2.15 -3.01 0.25
N LEU A 38 -1.25 -2.30 -0.45
CA LEU A 38 0.14 -2.68 -0.59
C LEU A 38 0.87 -2.67 0.76
N ALA A 39 0.71 -1.63 1.56
CA ALA A 39 1.28 -1.56 2.91
C ALA A 39 0.78 -2.73 3.78
N GLY A 40 -0.52 -3.01 3.75
CA GLY A 40 -1.13 -4.12 4.48
C GLY A 40 -0.65 -5.49 4.01
N HIS A 41 -0.50 -5.69 2.70
CA HIS A 41 0.02 -6.93 2.11
C HIS A 41 1.46 -7.20 2.57
N ILE A 42 2.35 -6.21 2.42
CA ILE A 42 3.75 -6.31 2.81
C ILE A 42 3.88 -6.58 4.31
N LYS A 43 3.11 -5.86 5.12
CA LYS A 43 3.07 -6.05 6.57
C LYS A 43 2.63 -7.46 6.94
N SER A 44 1.54 -7.95 6.35
CA SER A 44 1.03 -9.30 6.60
C SER A 44 2.06 -10.39 6.29
N ARG A 45 2.83 -10.24 5.20
CA ARG A 45 3.92 -11.17 4.87
C ARG A 45 5.05 -11.15 5.88
N LEU A 46 5.47 -9.96 6.32
CA LEU A 46 6.49 -9.84 7.36
C LEU A 46 6.03 -10.43 8.70
N ASP A 47 4.80 -10.11 9.12
CA ASP A 47 4.24 -10.60 10.38
C ASP A 47 4.13 -12.14 10.34
N SER A 48 3.61 -12.70 9.24
CA SER A 48 3.50 -14.15 9.03
C SER A 48 4.84 -14.87 9.02
N ALA A 49 5.86 -14.30 8.36
CA ALA A 49 7.21 -14.87 8.36
C ALA A 49 7.86 -14.79 9.74
N THR A 50 7.65 -13.69 10.47
CA THR A 50 8.17 -13.51 11.83
C THR A 50 7.55 -14.53 12.80
N GLU A 51 6.23 -14.72 12.72
CA GLU A 51 5.53 -15.74 13.51
C GLU A 51 6.02 -17.15 13.18
N THR A 52 6.19 -17.45 11.88
CA THR A 52 6.70 -18.74 11.42
C THR A 52 8.12 -18.99 11.92
N ALA A 53 9.02 -18.00 11.83
CA ALA A 53 10.38 -18.11 12.34
C ALA A 53 10.43 -18.33 13.85
N ALA A 54 9.56 -17.65 14.63
CA ALA A 54 9.45 -17.86 16.06
C ALA A 54 8.96 -19.27 16.41
N ASN A 55 7.94 -19.76 15.69
CA ASN A 55 7.45 -21.13 15.83
C ASN A 55 8.52 -22.16 15.46
N ASN A 56 9.29 -21.91 14.40
CA ASN A 56 10.42 -22.73 14.01
C ASN A 56 11.50 -22.75 15.11
N ALA A 57 11.86 -21.60 15.68
CA ALA A 57 12.82 -21.55 16.78
C ALA A 57 12.36 -22.41 17.99
N MET A 58 11.08 -22.31 18.37
CA MET A 58 10.52 -23.12 19.45
C MET A 58 10.54 -24.62 19.12
N GLN A 59 10.19 -25.01 17.90
CA GLN A 59 10.20 -26.42 17.47
C GLN A 59 11.62 -26.98 17.42
N ALA A 60 12.59 -26.19 16.92
CA ALA A 60 14.00 -26.57 16.91
C ALA A 60 14.51 -26.81 18.34
N LEU A 61 14.19 -25.94 19.29
CA LEU A 61 14.55 -26.13 20.71
C LEU A 61 13.95 -27.41 21.30
N LYS A 62 12.68 -27.71 21.00
CA LYS A 62 12.02 -28.95 21.44
C LYS A 62 12.71 -30.19 20.84
N LEU A 63 13.08 -30.13 19.55
CA LEU A 63 13.80 -31.21 18.88
C LEU A 63 15.20 -31.41 19.45
N THR A 64 15.93 -30.33 19.73
CA THR A 64 17.25 -30.38 20.39
C THR A 64 17.15 -30.98 21.79
N ALA A 65 16.16 -30.57 22.58
CA ALA A 65 15.91 -31.13 23.90
C ALA A 65 15.58 -32.64 23.82
N ALA A 66 14.68 -33.04 22.91
CA ALA A 66 14.34 -34.44 22.69
C ALA A 66 15.56 -35.27 22.23
N ALA A 67 16.39 -34.74 21.33
CA ALA A 67 17.60 -35.39 20.88
C ALA A 67 18.64 -35.56 22.00
N SER A 68 18.68 -34.63 22.97
CA SER A 68 19.64 -34.67 24.10
C SER A 68 19.34 -35.74 25.15
N VAL A 69 18.06 -36.14 25.28
CA VAL A 69 17.61 -37.16 26.24
C VAL A 69 17.31 -38.50 25.59
N ALA A 70 17.35 -38.58 24.26
CA ALA A 70 17.15 -39.82 23.54
C ALA A 70 18.31 -40.79 23.80
N ASP A 71 18.04 -42.09 23.69
CA ASP A 71 19.02 -43.15 23.78
C ASP A 71 19.12 -43.93 22.45
N GLY A 72 20.14 -44.78 22.34
CA GLY A 72 20.28 -45.78 21.28
C GLY A 72 19.97 -45.29 19.85
N GLN A 73 18.87 -45.79 19.29
CA GLN A 73 18.42 -45.43 17.94
C GLN A 73 17.72 -44.07 17.85
N GLY A 74 17.12 -43.59 18.95
CA GLY A 74 16.43 -42.29 19.00
C GLY A 74 17.39 -41.13 18.74
N VAL A 75 18.60 -41.17 19.30
CA VAL A 75 19.66 -40.16 19.04
C VAL A 75 20.05 -40.12 17.56
N LYS A 76 20.21 -41.29 16.94
CA LYS A 76 20.63 -41.40 15.52
C LYS A 76 19.62 -40.78 14.56
N PHE A 77 18.35 -40.73 14.94
CA PHE A 77 17.29 -40.14 14.12
C PHE A 77 17.03 -38.68 14.48
N LEU A 78 16.98 -38.33 15.78
CA LEU A 78 16.60 -37.00 16.24
C LEU A 78 17.73 -35.97 16.14
N ALA A 79 18.99 -36.36 16.32
CA ALA A 79 20.10 -35.39 16.26
C ALA A 79 20.26 -34.72 14.87
N PRO A 80 20.17 -35.43 13.73
CA PRO A 80 20.17 -34.81 12.40
C PRO A 80 18.97 -33.90 12.16
N VAL A 81 17.78 -34.31 12.61
CA VAL A 81 16.54 -33.53 12.47
C VAL A 81 16.64 -32.24 13.27
N ALA A 82 17.15 -32.30 14.51
CA ALA A 82 17.40 -31.13 15.34
C ALA A 82 18.46 -30.19 14.73
N ALA A 83 19.54 -30.74 14.17
CA ALA A 83 20.57 -29.95 13.50
C ALA A 83 20.03 -29.20 12.27
N ILE A 84 19.10 -29.81 11.52
CA ILE A 84 18.46 -29.16 10.38
C ILE A 84 17.47 -28.11 10.84
N ALA A 85 16.66 -28.40 11.86
CA ALA A 85 15.74 -27.42 12.42
C ALA A 85 16.50 -26.17 12.90
N LEU A 86 17.62 -26.34 13.60
CA LEU A 86 18.51 -25.22 13.98
C LEU A 86 19.09 -24.49 12.75
N GLY A 87 19.53 -25.23 11.74
CA GLY A 87 20.02 -24.63 10.49
C GLY A 87 18.95 -23.83 9.74
N THR A 88 17.69 -24.28 9.76
CA THR A 88 16.54 -23.55 9.21
C THR A 88 16.30 -22.26 9.99
N VAL A 89 16.31 -22.32 11.33
CA VAL A 89 16.13 -21.13 12.18
C VAL A 89 17.20 -20.06 11.91
N THR A 90 18.47 -20.47 11.71
CA THR A 90 19.52 -19.51 11.32
C THR A 90 19.24 -18.87 9.97
N LYS A 91 18.78 -19.65 8.98
CA LYS A 91 18.42 -19.11 7.66
C LYS A 91 17.20 -18.18 7.72
N ASP A 92 16.19 -18.53 8.53
CA ASP A 92 15.01 -17.68 8.74
C ASP A 92 15.42 -16.33 9.35
N ALA A 93 16.32 -16.35 10.33
CA ALA A 93 16.86 -15.14 10.94
C ALA A 93 17.66 -14.27 9.94
N GLU A 94 18.48 -14.89 9.07
CA GLU A 94 19.18 -14.20 8.00
C GLU A 94 18.21 -13.60 6.96
N ALA A 95 17.20 -14.35 6.55
CA ALA A 95 16.17 -13.90 5.62
C ALA A 95 15.42 -12.68 6.16
N LEU A 96 14.96 -12.75 7.42
CA LEU A 96 14.30 -11.64 8.10
C LEU A 96 15.24 -10.44 8.26
N LYS A 97 16.48 -10.64 8.69
CA LYS A 97 17.48 -9.56 8.86
C LYS A 97 17.71 -8.80 7.56
N GLU A 98 17.83 -9.50 6.45
CA GLU A 98 18.12 -8.88 5.15
C GLU A 98 16.88 -8.22 4.52
N ALA A 99 15.69 -8.78 4.71
CA ALA A 99 14.47 -8.28 4.07
C ALA A 99 13.77 -7.16 4.87
N THR A 100 13.83 -7.20 6.21
CA THR A 100 13.06 -6.30 7.09
C THR A 100 13.30 -4.81 6.82
N PRO A 101 14.54 -4.32 6.60
CA PRO A 101 14.75 -2.88 6.33
C PRO A 101 14.02 -2.40 5.08
N THR A 102 14.08 -3.18 3.99
CA THR A 102 13.41 -2.86 2.72
C THR A 102 11.89 -2.90 2.88
N ILE A 103 11.37 -3.93 3.54
CA ILE A 103 9.94 -4.10 3.82
C ILE A 103 9.41 -2.93 4.69
N THR A 104 10.14 -2.55 5.73
CA THR A 104 9.75 -1.46 6.65
C THR A 104 9.71 -0.13 5.91
N LYS A 105 10.76 0.19 5.14
CA LYS A 105 10.80 1.40 4.30
C LYS A 105 9.63 1.43 3.30
N ALA A 106 9.28 0.29 2.71
CA ALA A 106 8.16 0.19 1.78
C ALA A 106 6.81 0.47 2.46
N ILE A 107 6.58 -0.11 3.65
CA ILE A 107 5.38 0.16 4.46
C ILE A 107 5.27 1.65 4.77
N GLU A 108 6.35 2.28 5.24
CA GLU A 108 6.39 3.72 5.53
C GLU A 108 6.07 4.55 4.29
N THR A 109 6.67 4.19 3.15
CA THR A 109 6.50 4.90 1.88
C THR A 109 5.05 4.84 1.39
N PHE A 110 4.43 3.65 1.40
CA PHE A 110 3.04 3.49 0.99
C PHE A 110 2.08 4.12 2.00
N THR A 111 2.37 4.07 3.30
CA THR A 111 1.56 4.74 4.32
C THR A 111 1.60 6.27 4.15
N ALA A 112 2.77 6.84 3.87
CA ALA A 112 2.91 8.27 3.58
C ALA A 112 2.16 8.68 2.30
N ALA A 113 2.20 7.84 1.26
CA ALA A 113 1.42 8.07 0.04
C ALA A 113 -0.09 8.02 0.32
N ALA A 114 -0.58 7.02 1.07
CA ALA A 114 -1.97 6.91 1.47
C ALA A 114 -2.45 8.15 2.25
N ALA A 115 -1.65 8.61 3.22
CA ALA A 115 -1.95 9.81 4.00
C ALA A 115 -2.04 11.06 3.12
N HIS A 116 -1.15 11.20 2.14
CA HIS A 116 -1.21 12.30 1.16
C HIS A 116 -2.51 12.26 0.35
N TYR A 117 -2.86 11.11 -0.22
CA TYR A 117 -4.11 10.97 -0.99
C TYR A 117 -5.36 11.20 -0.14
N SER A 118 -5.35 10.76 1.12
CA SER A 118 -6.43 11.04 2.09
C SER A 118 -6.58 12.53 2.36
N LEU A 119 -5.48 13.26 2.55
CA LEU A 119 -5.49 14.70 2.73
C LEU A 119 -6.02 15.44 1.51
N VAL A 120 -5.56 15.07 0.31
CA VAL A 120 -6.06 15.62 -0.96
C VAL A 120 -7.57 15.39 -1.09
N THR A 121 -8.02 14.16 -0.82
CA THR A 121 -9.44 13.77 -0.88
C THR A 121 -10.29 14.58 0.09
N THR A 122 -9.79 14.78 1.31
CA THR A 122 -10.50 15.50 2.36
C THR A 122 -10.59 16.99 2.05
N LEU A 123 -9.52 17.60 1.54
CA LEU A 123 -9.49 19.04 1.30
C LEU A 123 -10.21 19.46 0.01
N THR A 124 -10.19 18.63 -1.04
CA THR A 124 -10.78 18.93 -2.35
C THR A 124 -12.25 19.36 -2.25
N GLY A 125 -12.62 20.48 -2.89
CA GLY A 125 -13.96 21.07 -2.89
C GLY A 125 -13.92 22.58 -2.61
N GLU A 126 -15.07 23.16 -2.29
CA GLU A 126 -15.19 24.60 -2.01
C GLU A 126 -15.56 24.86 -0.55
N VAL A 127 -15.13 26.01 -0.04
CA VAL A 127 -15.55 26.57 1.24
C VAL A 127 -16.71 27.53 0.98
N GLU A 128 -17.63 27.62 1.95
CA GLU A 128 -18.72 28.59 1.91
C GLU A 128 -18.18 30.02 1.75
N ALA A 129 -18.93 30.84 1.02
CA ALA A 129 -18.53 32.21 0.76
C ALA A 129 -18.73 33.08 2.01
N ALA A 130 -17.73 33.90 2.34
CA ALA A 130 -17.87 35.00 3.27
C ALA A 130 -18.40 36.23 2.55
N ASP A 131 -19.33 36.93 3.19
CA ASP A 131 -20.02 38.08 2.63
C ASP A 131 -19.58 39.38 3.33
N LEU A 132 -19.33 40.41 2.52
CA LEU A 132 -19.17 41.79 2.95
C LEU A 132 -20.39 42.58 2.45
N ASP A 133 -21.22 43.02 3.39
CA ASP A 133 -22.49 43.71 3.11
C ASP A 133 -22.36 45.20 3.38
N ALA A 134 -22.68 46.03 2.37
CA ALA A 134 -22.71 47.48 2.49
C ALA A 134 -23.68 47.99 3.58
N SER A 135 -24.58 47.15 4.12
CA SER A 135 -25.34 47.38 5.37
C SER A 135 -26.17 48.68 5.39
N GLY A 136 -26.61 49.19 4.23
CA GLY A 136 -27.32 50.48 4.15
C GLY A 136 -26.50 51.66 3.65
N ASN A 137 -25.18 51.52 3.58
CA ASN A 137 -24.27 52.61 3.20
C ASN A 137 -23.98 52.63 1.71
N SER A 138 -23.46 53.76 1.22
CA SER A 138 -23.08 53.98 -0.19
C SER A 138 -21.66 53.49 -0.53
N HIS A 139 -20.97 52.84 0.42
CA HIS A 139 -19.60 52.32 0.25
C HIS A 139 -19.31 51.10 1.13
N TYR A 140 -18.52 50.16 0.60
CA TYR A 140 -18.08 48.96 1.31
C TYR A 140 -17.03 49.21 2.42
N GLY A 141 -16.51 50.44 2.55
CA GLY A 141 -15.54 50.78 3.61
C GLY A 141 -16.11 50.67 5.03
N ASP A 142 -17.43 50.79 5.17
CA ASP A 142 -18.14 50.75 6.46
C ASP A 142 -18.91 49.43 6.63
N ALA A 143 -18.69 48.47 5.74
CA ALA A 143 -19.41 47.22 5.70
C ALA A 143 -19.01 46.29 6.85
N ASN A 144 -19.98 45.53 7.37
CA ASN A 144 -19.72 44.48 8.34
C ASN A 144 -19.27 43.20 7.61
N VAL A 145 -18.24 42.53 8.14
CA VAL A 145 -17.76 41.25 7.61
C VAL A 145 -18.43 40.12 8.37
N ALA A 146 -19.26 39.33 7.69
CA ALA A 146 -19.72 38.07 8.23
C ALA A 146 -18.72 36.97 7.86
N ALA A 147 -17.93 36.51 8.84
CA ALA A 147 -17.03 35.39 8.62
C ALA A 147 -17.84 34.10 8.33
N ALA A 148 -17.54 33.44 7.22
CA ALA A 148 -18.07 32.10 6.98
C ALA A 148 -17.43 31.10 7.96
N THR A 149 -18.25 30.20 8.50
CA THR A 149 -17.72 29.11 9.33
C THR A 149 -17.13 28.05 8.41
N ILE A 150 -15.83 27.80 8.53
CA ILE A 150 -15.21 26.65 7.86
C ILE A 150 -15.56 25.41 8.66
N THR A 151 -16.58 24.68 8.24
CA THR A 151 -16.90 23.39 8.85
C THR A 151 -15.81 22.38 8.51
N PRO A 152 -15.25 21.66 9.51
CA PRO A 152 -14.38 20.53 9.23
C PRO A 152 -15.10 19.57 8.28
N LYS A 153 -14.46 19.22 7.17
CA LYS A 153 -14.99 18.15 6.33
C LYS A 153 -14.90 16.85 7.13
N ALA A 154 -16.01 16.13 7.20
CA ALA A 154 -16.00 14.78 7.73
C ALA A 154 -14.94 13.95 6.99
N GLU A 155 -14.34 12.99 7.70
CA GLU A 155 -13.46 12.02 7.05
C GLU A 155 -14.19 11.39 5.86
N ASN A 156 -13.58 11.53 4.69
CA ASN A 156 -14.24 11.14 3.46
C ASN A 156 -14.27 9.60 3.39
N THR A 157 -15.46 9.00 3.30
CA THR A 157 -15.56 7.57 3.03
C THR A 157 -15.23 7.36 1.56
N CYS A 158 -14.03 6.86 1.25
CA CYS A 158 -13.60 6.62 -0.13
C CYS A 158 -14.47 5.54 -0.81
N PRO A 159 -15.39 5.92 -1.72
CA PRO A 159 -16.20 4.95 -2.45
C PRO A 159 -15.29 4.17 -3.42
N GLY A 160 -15.54 2.88 -3.61
CA GLY A 160 -14.73 2.03 -4.51
C GLY A 160 -13.46 1.43 -3.88
N ALA A 161 -13.19 1.66 -2.59
CA ALA A 161 -12.07 1.03 -1.89
C ALA A 161 -12.11 -0.51 -1.93
N LYS A 162 -13.30 -1.13 -2.05
CA LYS A 162 -13.43 -2.59 -2.20
C LYS A 162 -12.97 -3.09 -3.57
N ASP A 163 -13.30 -2.38 -4.64
CA ASP A 163 -12.95 -2.76 -6.01
C ASP A 163 -11.44 -2.57 -6.23
N GLU A 164 -10.89 -1.48 -5.70
CA GLU A 164 -9.45 -1.24 -5.72
C GLU A 164 -8.67 -2.29 -4.91
N ARG A 165 -9.24 -2.80 -3.81
CA ARG A 165 -8.64 -3.91 -3.06
C ARG A 165 -8.59 -5.20 -3.87
N GLN A 166 -9.50 -5.44 -4.82
CA GLN A 166 -9.36 -6.58 -5.73
C GLN A 166 -8.19 -6.37 -6.70
N ILE A 167 -8.09 -5.18 -7.32
CA ILE A 167 -6.99 -4.78 -8.22
C ILE A 167 -5.62 -4.76 -7.51
N SER A 168 -5.63 -4.57 -6.19
CA SER A 168 -4.41 -4.58 -5.38
C SER A 168 -3.78 -5.97 -5.24
N ALA A 169 -4.53 -7.04 -5.51
CA ALA A 169 -3.97 -8.40 -5.52
C ALA A 169 -2.93 -8.56 -6.64
N GLU A 170 -3.14 -7.91 -7.77
CA GLU A 170 -2.18 -7.92 -8.86
C GLU A 170 -1.06 -6.90 -8.66
N ALA A 171 -1.36 -5.77 -8.02
CA ALA A 171 -0.31 -4.84 -7.54
C ALA A 171 0.63 -5.50 -6.51
N ALA A 172 0.13 -6.46 -5.72
CA ALA A 172 0.93 -7.25 -4.77
C ALA A 172 2.01 -8.12 -5.44
N GLN A 173 1.96 -8.30 -6.76
CA GLN A 173 3.04 -8.91 -7.54
C GLN A 173 4.21 -7.96 -7.82
N PHE A 174 4.09 -6.69 -7.39
CA PHE A 174 5.03 -5.60 -7.62
C PHE A 174 5.48 -5.52 -9.08
N PRO A 175 4.55 -5.25 -10.02
CA PRO A 175 4.93 -4.92 -11.39
C PRO A 175 5.84 -3.67 -11.40
N PRO A 176 6.64 -3.46 -12.48
CA PRO A 176 7.53 -2.29 -12.58
C PRO A 176 6.80 -0.94 -12.48
N ASP A 177 5.52 -0.91 -12.83
CA ASP A 177 4.67 0.26 -12.70
C ASP A 177 3.45 -0.09 -11.83
N LEU A 178 3.39 0.50 -10.64
CA LEU A 178 2.28 0.38 -9.70
C LEU A 178 1.12 1.33 -10.06
N LYS A 179 1.26 2.10 -11.14
CA LYS A 179 0.19 2.88 -11.77
C LYS A 179 -0.42 3.91 -10.82
N PHE A 180 0.44 4.46 -9.96
CA PHE A 180 0.10 5.57 -9.08
C PHE A 180 0.05 6.88 -9.87
N LYS A 181 -1.00 7.67 -9.64
CA LYS A 181 -1.11 9.01 -10.21
C LYS A 181 -0.60 10.04 -9.22
N GLN A 182 0.23 10.97 -9.70
CA GLN A 182 0.60 12.13 -8.88
C GLN A 182 -0.62 13.02 -8.68
N THR A 183 -0.85 13.46 -7.44
CA THR A 183 -1.95 14.38 -7.11
C THR A 183 -1.41 15.53 -6.27
N ASP A 184 -1.34 16.72 -6.87
CA ASP A 184 -1.06 17.93 -6.11
C ASP A 184 -2.38 18.61 -5.73
N LEU A 185 -2.39 19.36 -4.63
CA LEU A 185 -3.55 20.15 -4.23
C LEU A 185 -3.28 21.62 -4.56
N HIS A 186 -4.18 22.21 -5.32
CA HIS A 186 -4.19 23.63 -5.67
C HIS A 186 -5.28 24.35 -4.90
N MET A 187 -5.00 25.59 -4.51
CA MET A 187 -5.96 26.51 -3.89
C MET A 187 -6.23 27.68 -4.85
N ALA A 188 -7.46 28.17 -4.83
CA ALA A 188 -7.81 29.48 -5.36
C ALA A 188 -8.69 30.26 -4.39
N ILE A 189 -8.43 31.55 -4.26
CA ILE A 189 -9.32 32.52 -3.64
C ILE A 189 -10.13 33.16 -4.75
N HIS A 190 -11.45 33.08 -4.62
CA HIS A 190 -12.42 33.66 -5.54
C HIS A 190 -13.09 34.87 -4.94
N ILE A 191 -13.44 35.82 -5.80
CA ILE A 191 -14.25 36.98 -5.44
C ILE A 191 -15.37 37.17 -6.45
N THR A 192 -16.50 37.69 -6.00
CA THR A 192 -17.56 38.24 -6.86
C THR A 192 -18.18 39.46 -6.20
N CYS A 193 -18.89 40.24 -7.02
CA CYS A 193 -19.80 41.29 -6.58
C CYS A 193 -21.17 40.89 -7.10
N ALA A 194 -22.04 40.45 -6.19
CA ALA A 194 -23.35 39.91 -6.53
C ALA A 194 -24.44 40.41 -5.58
N LYS A 195 -25.66 40.50 -6.11
CA LYS A 195 -26.87 40.68 -5.31
C LYS A 195 -27.18 39.42 -4.51
N ASP A 196 -28.05 39.52 -3.51
CA ASP A 196 -28.61 38.34 -2.83
C ASP A 196 -29.32 37.38 -3.79
N SER A 197 -29.89 37.90 -4.89
CA SER A 197 -30.48 37.10 -5.98
C SER A 197 -29.44 36.33 -6.83
N GLY A 198 -28.15 36.63 -6.67
CA GLY A 198 -27.05 36.08 -7.49
C GLY A 198 -26.73 36.90 -8.74
N ASP A 199 -27.51 37.93 -9.05
CA ASP A 199 -27.25 38.82 -10.21
C ASP A 199 -26.01 39.69 -10.00
N ALA A 200 -25.50 40.26 -11.10
CA ALA A 200 -24.42 41.23 -11.04
C ALA A 200 -24.78 42.42 -10.15
N SER A 201 -23.82 42.88 -9.36
CA SER A 201 -24.00 44.11 -8.62
C SER A 201 -24.00 45.36 -9.49
N ASP A 202 -24.80 46.33 -9.08
CA ASP A 202 -25.00 47.63 -9.73
C ASP A 202 -24.47 48.80 -8.88
N GLY A 203 -23.90 48.52 -7.71
CA GLY A 203 -23.27 49.52 -6.86
C GLY A 203 -23.02 49.01 -5.44
N ALA A 204 -22.44 49.88 -4.60
CA ALA A 204 -22.38 49.67 -3.16
C ALA A 204 -23.68 50.20 -2.52
N ILE A 205 -24.76 49.44 -2.68
CA ILE A 205 -26.09 49.75 -2.12
C ILE A 205 -26.66 48.50 -1.44
N VAL A 206 -27.71 48.66 -0.63
CA VAL A 206 -28.37 47.56 0.09
C VAL A 206 -28.67 46.38 -0.83
N GLY A 207 -28.32 45.17 -0.38
CA GLY A 207 -28.56 43.92 -1.11
C GLY A 207 -27.45 43.55 -2.11
N ASN A 208 -26.47 44.42 -2.35
CA ASN A 208 -25.25 44.10 -3.08
C ASN A 208 -24.12 43.69 -2.11
N LYS A 209 -23.43 42.60 -2.43
CA LYS A 209 -22.41 42.01 -1.56
C LYS A 209 -21.14 41.70 -2.33
N ILE A 210 -20.00 41.97 -1.70
CA ILE A 210 -18.74 41.36 -2.12
C ILE A 210 -18.66 40.00 -1.44
N LYS A 211 -18.59 38.92 -2.24
CA LYS A 211 -18.50 37.56 -1.73
C LYS A 211 -17.12 36.99 -2.03
N THR A 212 -16.52 36.33 -1.05
CA THR A 212 -15.22 35.67 -1.20
C THR A 212 -15.29 34.22 -0.79
N LYS A 213 -14.67 33.32 -1.55
CA LYS A 213 -14.61 31.89 -1.19
C LYS A 213 -13.26 31.29 -1.54
N ALA A 214 -12.91 30.19 -0.89
CA ALA A 214 -11.76 29.38 -1.26
C ALA A 214 -12.21 28.09 -1.95
N SER A 215 -11.49 27.67 -3.00
CA SER A 215 -11.66 26.36 -3.63
C SER A 215 -10.35 25.59 -3.64
N PHE A 216 -10.44 24.28 -3.49
CA PHE A 216 -9.33 23.35 -3.50
C PHE A 216 -9.57 22.29 -4.59
N SER A 217 -8.58 22.07 -5.46
CA SER A 217 -8.70 21.17 -6.59
C SER A 217 -7.40 20.40 -6.83
N THR A 218 -7.51 19.19 -7.38
CA THR A 218 -6.37 18.42 -7.86
C THR A 218 -5.81 18.94 -9.19
N SER A 219 -6.51 19.87 -9.82
CA SER A 219 -6.10 20.53 -11.06
C SER A 219 -5.71 21.98 -10.77
N ALA A 220 -4.71 22.47 -11.48
CA ALA A 220 -4.31 23.87 -11.40
C ALA A 220 -5.49 24.80 -11.75
N ILE A 221 -5.67 25.84 -10.93
CA ILE A 221 -6.71 26.86 -11.14
C ILE A 221 -6.02 28.10 -11.69
N SER A 222 -6.49 28.58 -12.84
CA SER A 222 -5.96 29.78 -13.48
C SER A 222 -6.55 31.04 -12.87
N LYS A 223 -5.69 32.03 -12.58
CA LYS A 223 -6.12 33.36 -12.17
C LYS A 223 -6.91 34.04 -13.30
N ASN A 224 -7.99 34.74 -12.95
CA ASN A 224 -8.77 35.55 -13.86
C ASN A 224 -8.74 37.03 -13.41
N ASN A 225 -7.98 37.86 -14.13
CA ASN A 225 -7.82 39.28 -13.83
C ASN A 225 -8.90 40.17 -14.49
N GLY A 226 -9.90 39.59 -15.16
CA GLY A 226 -10.96 40.37 -15.79
C GLY A 226 -11.91 41.02 -14.78
N ALA A 227 -12.60 42.08 -15.19
CA ALA A 227 -13.60 42.78 -14.36
C ALA A 227 -14.68 41.82 -13.82
N LEU A 228 -15.14 42.02 -12.59
CA LEU A 228 -16.24 41.23 -12.04
C LEU A 228 -17.52 41.51 -12.85
N SER A 229 -18.18 40.46 -13.32
CA SER A 229 -19.36 40.57 -14.18
C SER A 229 -20.32 39.41 -13.93
N ASN A 230 -21.61 39.64 -14.18
CA ASN A 230 -22.67 38.62 -14.11
C ASN A 230 -22.84 37.96 -12.72
N GLY A 231 -22.36 38.56 -11.64
CA GLY A 231 -22.42 37.98 -10.30
C GLY A 231 -21.55 36.72 -10.10
N ALA A 232 -20.74 36.34 -11.09
CA ALA A 232 -19.96 35.11 -11.06
C ALA A 232 -18.64 35.25 -10.29
N PHE A 233 -18.30 34.23 -9.51
CA PHE A 233 -17.01 34.10 -8.84
C PHE A 233 -15.85 34.03 -9.85
N LYS A 234 -14.81 34.83 -9.60
CA LYS A 234 -13.55 34.81 -10.34
C LYS A 234 -12.38 34.50 -9.42
N PRO A 235 -11.47 33.59 -9.81
CA PRO A 235 -10.25 33.30 -9.06
C PRO A 235 -9.27 34.47 -9.17
N ILE A 236 -9.01 35.16 -8.07
CA ILE A 236 -8.12 36.33 -8.01
C ILE A 236 -6.75 36.03 -7.42
N ALA A 237 -6.61 34.92 -6.70
CA ALA A 237 -5.32 34.41 -6.26
C ALA A 237 -5.34 32.89 -6.38
N THR A 238 -4.28 32.30 -6.91
CA THR A 238 -4.17 30.85 -7.08
C THR A 238 -2.77 30.39 -6.71
N GLY A 239 -2.64 29.14 -6.29
CA GLY A 239 -1.35 28.58 -5.89
C GLY A 239 -1.41 27.07 -5.66
N LYS A 240 -0.25 26.44 -5.58
CA LYS A 240 -0.14 25.05 -5.10
C LYS A 240 -0.06 25.09 -3.58
N LEU A 241 -0.95 24.33 -2.93
CA LEU A 241 -1.04 24.24 -1.47
C LEU A 241 -0.29 23.02 -0.93
N LEU A 242 -0.46 21.87 -1.59
CA LEU A 242 0.18 20.62 -1.22
C LEU A 242 0.85 20.01 -2.44
N THR A 243 2.13 19.69 -2.30
CA THR A 243 2.88 18.93 -3.31
C THR A 243 3.09 17.52 -2.79
N GLN A 244 2.81 16.53 -3.64
CA GLN A 244 3.11 15.14 -3.31
C GLN A 244 4.64 14.96 -3.16
N GLN A 245 5.09 14.61 -1.96
CA GLN A 245 6.51 14.36 -1.68
C GLN A 245 6.95 12.99 -2.23
N THR A 246 6.13 11.97 -2.02
CA THR A 246 6.38 10.61 -2.51
C THR A 246 5.84 10.45 -3.92
N LEU A 247 6.65 10.74 -4.93
CA LEU A 247 6.25 10.70 -6.33
C LEU A 247 5.98 9.26 -6.82
N PRO A 248 5.12 9.07 -7.85
CA PRO A 248 4.94 7.76 -8.48
C PRO A 248 6.23 7.09 -8.95
N THR A 249 7.19 7.88 -9.42
CA THR A 249 8.52 7.39 -9.79
C THR A 249 9.26 6.78 -8.60
N THR A 250 9.17 7.39 -7.41
CA THR A 250 9.73 6.86 -6.17
C THR A 250 9.00 5.60 -5.71
N LEU A 251 7.67 5.58 -5.82
CA LEU A 251 6.85 4.40 -5.50
C LEU A 251 7.20 3.21 -6.40
N ASN A 252 7.53 3.46 -7.67
CA ASN A 252 7.88 2.44 -8.64
C ASN A 252 9.36 2.01 -8.59
N ALA A 253 10.27 2.92 -8.23
CA ALA A 253 11.72 2.67 -8.26
C ALA A 253 12.15 1.48 -7.39
N ASP A 254 11.47 1.28 -6.25
CA ASP A 254 11.81 0.23 -5.30
C ASP A 254 11.02 -1.07 -5.55
N ALA A 255 10.13 -1.15 -6.56
CA ALA A 255 9.22 -2.29 -6.75
C ALA A 255 9.95 -3.63 -6.87
N ALA A 256 11.06 -3.69 -7.62
CA ALA A 256 11.86 -4.90 -7.76
C ALA A 256 12.53 -5.34 -6.45
N SER A 257 13.05 -4.38 -5.68
CA SER A 257 13.67 -4.63 -4.37
C SER A 257 12.65 -5.05 -3.33
N ILE A 258 11.46 -4.45 -3.33
CA ILE A 258 10.34 -4.84 -2.48
C ILE A 258 9.90 -6.25 -2.81
N LYS A 259 9.73 -6.57 -4.10
CA LYS A 259 9.40 -7.93 -4.56
C LYS A 259 10.42 -8.94 -4.07
N ALA A 260 11.71 -8.66 -4.23
CA ALA A 260 12.77 -9.54 -3.78
C ALA A 260 12.74 -9.75 -2.25
N ALA A 261 12.49 -8.69 -1.47
CA ALA A 261 12.38 -8.78 -0.02
C ALA A 261 11.14 -9.56 0.44
N VAL A 262 9.98 -9.34 -0.21
CA VAL A 262 8.75 -10.10 0.05
C VAL A 262 8.95 -11.57 -0.27
N ASN A 263 9.50 -11.89 -1.45
CA ASN A 263 9.83 -13.27 -1.82
C ASN A 263 10.79 -13.93 -0.82
N LYS A 264 11.72 -13.17 -0.24
CA LYS A 264 12.68 -13.67 0.74
C LYS A 264 12.00 -14.04 2.06
N VAL A 265 11.05 -13.25 2.54
CA VAL A 265 10.30 -13.61 3.75
C VAL A 265 9.26 -14.70 3.49
N GLU A 266 8.72 -14.81 2.27
CA GLU A 266 7.85 -15.92 1.87
C GLU A 266 8.57 -17.28 1.81
N GLN A 267 9.91 -17.29 1.73
CA GLN A 267 10.71 -18.52 1.82
C GLN A 267 10.84 -19.04 3.26
N VAL A 268 10.44 -18.26 4.27
CA VAL A 268 10.37 -18.73 5.67
C VAL A 268 9.18 -19.69 5.78
N LYS A 269 9.48 -20.98 5.71
CA LYS A 269 8.49 -22.06 5.78
C LYS A 269 8.50 -22.71 7.15
N ALA A 270 7.35 -23.22 7.59
CA ALA A 270 7.28 -24.00 8.83
C ALA A 270 8.22 -25.22 8.73
N ILE A 271 8.97 -25.56 9.78
CA ILE A 271 9.86 -26.74 9.75
C ILE A 271 9.07 -28.04 9.56
N THR A 272 7.77 -28.05 9.86
CA THR A 272 6.88 -29.19 9.59
C THR A 272 6.61 -29.42 8.10
N ASP A 273 6.97 -28.46 7.23
CA ASP A 273 6.92 -28.65 5.78
C ASP A 273 7.94 -29.74 5.39
N SER A 274 7.46 -30.80 4.74
CA SER A 274 8.28 -31.93 4.32
C SER A 274 9.45 -31.51 3.43
N ASP A 275 9.29 -30.44 2.65
CA ASP A 275 10.33 -29.91 1.76
C ASP A 275 11.60 -29.47 2.50
N VAL A 276 11.45 -29.02 3.76
CA VAL A 276 12.59 -28.59 4.60
C VAL A 276 13.53 -29.76 4.89
N PHE A 277 12.99 -30.97 5.00
CA PHE A 277 13.76 -32.18 5.28
C PHE A 277 14.14 -32.96 4.01
N THR A 278 13.25 -33.04 3.02
CA THR A 278 13.50 -33.82 1.79
C THR A 278 14.54 -33.16 0.87
N ASN A 279 14.58 -31.82 0.82
CA ASN A 279 15.54 -31.08 0.00
C ASN A 279 16.87 -30.80 0.72
N ASN A 280 17.02 -31.23 1.97
CA ASN A 280 18.26 -31.02 2.71
C ASN A 280 19.33 -32.04 2.29
N GLY A 281 20.31 -31.58 1.50
CA GLY A 281 21.42 -32.40 1.02
C GLY A 281 22.17 -33.13 2.14
N LYS A 282 22.31 -32.50 3.32
CA LYS A 282 22.96 -33.11 4.49
C LYS A 282 22.12 -34.23 5.11
N LEU A 283 20.79 -34.12 5.12
CA LEU A 283 19.92 -35.22 5.58
C LEU A 283 19.96 -36.39 4.59
N ARG A 284 19.93 -36.12 3.28
CA ARG A 284 20.10 -37.17 2.25
C ARG A 284 21.43 -37.88 2.41
N GLU A 285 22.50 -37.13 2.61
CA GLU A 285 23.85 -37.68 2.78
C GLU A 285 24.01 -38.45 4.09
N TYR A 286 23.46 -37.92 5.20
CA TYR A 286 23.40 -38.64 6.48
C TYR A 286 22.60 -39.94 6.35
N SER A 287 21.45 -39.91 5.68
CA SER A 287 20.62 -41.10 5.45
C SER A 287 21.39 -42.14 4.62
N LYS A 288 22.02 -41.72 3.52
CA LYS A 288 22.89 -42.59 2.70
C LYS A 288 24.00 -43.24 3.53
N THR A 289 24.74 -42.44 4.31
CA THR A 289 25.97 -42.90 4.98
C THR A 289 25.74 -43.60 6.32
N LYS A 290 24.73 -43.20 7.09
CA LYS A 290 24.49 -43.70 8.46
C LYS A 290 23.32 -44.66 8.60
N ILE A 291 22.34 -44.60 7.68
CA ILE A 291 21.18 -45.50 7.69
C ILE A 291 21.38 -46.62 6.67
N TYR A 292 21.76 -46.27 5.45
CA TYR A 292 21.96 -47.24 4.36
C TYR A 292 23.42 -47.72 4.21
N ASN A 293 24.36 -47.18 5.00
CA ASN A 293 25.78 -47.55 4.97
C ASN A 293 26.44 -47.44 3.58
N LEU A 294 25.94 -46.54 2.73
CA LEU A 294 26.48 -46.22 1.41
C LEU A 294 27.65 -45.23 1.52
N GLN A 295 28.61 -45.28 0.60
CA GLN A 295 29.72 -44.32 0.59
C GLN A 295 29.23 -42.88 0.36
N PRO A 296 29.93 -41.86 0.91
CA PRO A 296 29.66 -40.46 0.62
C PRO A 296 29.72 -40.20 -0.90
N ALA A 297 28.92 -39.26 -1.40
CA ALA A 297 28.83 -38.96 -2.84
C ALA A 297 30.21 -38.61 -3.44
N ASP A 298 31.08 -38.00 -2.64
CA ASP A 298 32.44 -37.57 -3.01
C ASP A 298 33.41 -38.76 -3.21
N LYS A 299 32.99 -39.97 -2.84
CA LYS A 299 33.76 -41.21 -2.97
C LYS A 299 33.13 -42.22 -3.92
N GLU A 300 32.00 -41.90 -4.56
CA GLU A 300 31.50 -42.69 -5.69
C GLU A 300 32.52 -42.55 -6.84
N GLN A 301 33.39 -43.56 -6.98
CA GLN A 301 34.29 -43.66 -8.13
C GLN A 301 33.45 -43.54 -9.40
N LYS A 302 33.78 -42.57 -10.27
CA LYS A 302 33.25 -42.54 -11.65
C LYS A 302 33.52 -43.91 -12.26
N ALA A 303 32.45 -44.67 -12.48
CA ALA A 303 32.53 -45.88 -13.27
C ALA A 303 33.10 -45.48 -14.65
N VAL A 304 34.23 -46.12 -14.99
CA VAL A 304 34.88 -46.06 -16.31
C VAL A 304 33.97 -46.70 -17.35
#